data_AF-A0A2J7R2G3-F1
#
_entry.id   AF-A0A2J7R2G3-F1
#
_cell.length_a   1.000
_cell.length_b   1.000
_cell.length_c   1.000
_cell.angle_alpha   90.00
_cell.angle_beta   90.00
_cell.angle_gamma   90.00
#
_symmetry.space_group_name_H-M   'P 1'
#
loop_
_entity.id
_entity.type
_entity.pdbx_description
1 polymer ?
#
loop_
_entity_poly.entity_id
_entity_poly.type
_entity_poly.pdbx_seq_one_letter_code
_entity_poly.pdbx_strand_id
1 'polypeptide(L)'
;MQLIQYCEPKNVMLVHGEAAKMEFLKEKIKKEFDLECYMPANGETCVVNTSMTIPVDVSLKLLKAEAQKNNSLPPDPKRPRVMHGVLVMKDNSMCLMDVDDACKEAGINRHLVRFTSTLRMEDPGPASKTAEKLLQLIKTRLKDWHVQLTEGSISVESVLVKVEGSEEEQKNVYVSWDNQDEELGSYILGLLKTMGH
;
A
#
# COMPACT_ATOMS: atom_id res chain seq x y z
N MET A 1 -2.73 11.08 36.89
CA MET A 1 -4.00 11.74 37.21
C MET A 1 -3.92 13.26 37.15
N GLN A 2 -2.96 13.91 37.82
CA GLN A 2 -2.80 15.38 37.77
C GLN A 2 -2.77 15.96 36.34
N LEU A 3 -2.07 15.33 35.41
CA LEU A 3 -2.00 15.81 34.03
C LEU A 3 -3.37 15.83 33.32
N ILE A 4 -4.22 14.83 33.57
CA ILE A 4 -5.58 14.78 32.99
C ILE A 4 -6.44 15.89 33.57
N GLN A 5 -6.28 16.16 34.87
CA GLN A 5 -6.96 17.27 35.54
C GLN A 5 -6.53 18.64 35.02
N TYR A 6 -5.24 18.85 34.75
CA TYR A 6 -4.76 20.14 34.24
C TYR A 6 -5.06 20.38 32.75
N CYS A 7 -5.09 19.32 31.95
CA CYS A 7 -5.28 19.44 30.50
C CYS A 7 -6.75 19.39 30.07
N GLU A 8 -7.66 18.94 30.95
CA GLU A 8 -9.10 18.75 30.67
C GLU A 8 -9.38 18.16 29.27
N PRO A 9 -8.77 17.01 28.92
CA PRO A 9 -8.90 16.45 27.57
C PRO A 9 -10.31 15.90 27.35
N LYS A 10 -10.79 15.95 26.09
CA LYS A 10 -12.09 15.33 25.73
C LYS A 10 -12.05 13.80 25.69
N ASN A 11 -10.88 13.22 25.40
CA ASN A 11 -10.67 11.78 25.28
C ASN A 11 -9.25 11.43 25.76
N VAL A 12 -9.07 10.25 26.35
CA VAL A 12 -7.75 9.75 26.79
C VAL A 12 -7.45 8.45 26.05
N MET A 13 -6.19 8.24 25.64
CA MET A 13 -5.76 6.98 25.03
C MET A 13 -4.51 6.48 25.73
N LEU A 14 -4.57 5.26 26.23
CA LEU A 14 -3.48 4.58 26.91
C LEU A 14 -2.70 3.76 25.88
N VAL A 15 -1.42 4.09 25.73
CA VAL A 15 -0.46 3.37 24.89
C VAL A 15 0.73 2.95 25.75
N HIS A 16 1.42 1.88 25.36
CA HIS A 16 2.62 1.37 26.02
C HIS A 16 2.45 1.15 27.55
N GLY A 17 1.88 0.01 27.93
CA GLY A 17 1.75 -0.40 29.33
C GLY A 17 1.39 -1.87 29.49
N GLU A 18 1.45 -2.37 30.71
CA GLU A 18 0.93 -3.70 31.04
C GLU A 18 -0.60 -3.71 30.97
N ALA A 19 -1.19 -4.65 30.24
CA ALA A 19 -2.63 -4.70 29.97
C ALA A 19 -3.49 -4.59 31.24
N ALA A 20 -3.18 -5.34 32.29
CA ALA A 20 -3.94 -5.31 33.54
C ALA A 20 -3.89 -3.95 34.25
N LYS A 21 -2.74 -3.25 34.21
CA LYS A 21 -2.60 -1.92 34.80
C LYS A 21 -3.33 -0.86 33.97
N MET A 22 -3.33 -1.00 32.65
CA MET A 22 -4.05 -0.10 31.75
C MET A 22 -5.56 -0.25 31.88
N GLU A 23 -6.08 -1.48 32.04
CA GLU A 23 -7.52 -1.70 32.29
C GLU A 23 -7.98 -1.01 33.58
N PHE A 24 -7.20 -1.18 34.66
CA PHE A 24 -7.47 -0.50 35.93
C PHE A 24 -7.43 1.03 35.79
N LEU A 25 -6.42 1.55 35.08
CA LEU A 25 -6.27 2.99 34.88
C LEU A 25 -7.39 3.58 34.00
N LYS A 26 -7.82 2.84 32.98
CA LYS A 26 -8.96 3.19 32.11
C LYS A 26 -10.25 3.32 32.93
N GLU A 27 -10.55 2.34 33.77
CA GLU A 27 -11.71 2.41 34.66
C GLU A 27 -11.62 3.60 35.63
N LYS A 28 -10.42 3.84 36.20
CA LYS A 28 -10.20 4.95 37.13
C LYS A 28 -10.44 6.30 36.47
N ILE A 29 -9.92 6.51 35.26
CA ILE A 29 -10.12 7.74 34.49
C ILE A 29 -11.61 7.95 34.18
N LYS A 30 -12.31 6.90 33.75
CA LYS A 30 -13.76 6.98 33.47
C LYS A 30 -14.58 7.30 34.72
N LYS A 31 -14.22 6.72 35.88
CA LYS A 31 -14.90 6.99 37.16
C LYS A 31 -14.61 8.38 37.73
N GLU A 32 -13.37 8.86 37.65
CA GLU A 32 -12.94 10.12 38.27
C GLU A 32 -13.23 11.36 37.41
N PHE A 33 -13.18 11.24 36.08
CA PHE A 33 -13.25 12.38 35.15
C PHE A 33 -14.42 12.30 34.16
N ASP A 34 -15.17 11.19 34.14
CA ASP A 34 -16.24 10.94 33.16
C ASP A 34 -15.77 11.10 31.70
N LEU A 35 -14.52 10.68 31.43
CA LEU A 35 -13.90 10.75 30.11
C LEU A 35 -13.85 9.38 29.44
N GLU A 36 -14.08 9.37 28.12
CA GLU A 36 -13.83 8.18 27.32
C GLU A 36 -12.32 7.91 27.26
N CYS A 37 -11.97 6.66 27.57
CA CYS A 37 -10.59 6.21 27.69
C CYS A 37 -10.37 4.95 26.85
N TYR A 38 -9.42 5.01 25.92
CA TYR A 38 -9.16 3.98 24.93
C TYR A 38 -7.86 3.21 25.24
N MET A 39 -7.84 1.93 24.89
CA MET A 39 -6.73 1.01 25.10
C MET A 39 -6.63 0.07 23.89
N PRO A 40 -6.19 0.57 22.72
CA PRO A 40 -6.03 -0.28 21.54
C PRO A 40 -4.81 -1.21 21.70
N ALA A 41 -4.88 -2.41 21.13
CA ALA A 41 -3.71 -3.27 20.99
C ALA A 41 -2.71 -2.70 19.96
N ASN A 42 -1.46 -3.17 20.00
CA ASN A 42 -0.47 -2.79 18.99
C ASN A 42 -0.96 -3.19 17.58
N GLY A 43 -1.05 -2.22 16.68
CA GLY A 43 -1.55 -2.41 15.32
C GLY A 43 -3.08 -2.36 15.19
N GLU A 44 -3.81 -2.09 16.28
CA GLU A 44 -5.26 -1.86 16.25
C GLU A 44 -5.58 -0.40 15.93
N THR A 45 -6.62 -0.16 15.14
CA THR A 45 -7.11 1.19 14.83
C THR A 45 -8.15 1.61 15.86
N CYS A 46 -7.89 2.71 16.57
CA CYS A 46 -8.85 3.36 17.45
C CYS A 46 -9.47 4.59 16.77
N VAL A 47 -10.79 4.74 16.84
CA VAL A 47 -11.52 5.87 16.22
C VAL A 47 -12.05 6.77 17.32
N VAL A 48 -11.57 8.02 17.33
CA VAL A 48 -12.04 9.08 18.25
C VAL A 48 -12.79 10.12 17.44
N ASN A 49 -14.11 10.20 17.64
CA ASN A 49 -14.96 11.14 16.92
C ASN A 49 -14.68 12.57 17.38
N THR A 50 -14.42 13.47 16.42
CA THR A 50 -14.28 14.90 16.68
C THR A 50 -15.52 15.64 16.19
N SER A 51 -15.83 16.78 16.81
CA SER A 51 -17.05 17.55 16.50
C SER A 51 -16.97 18.35 15.20
N MET A 52 -15.81 18.37 14.54
CA MET A 52 -15.62 19.15 13.32
C MET A 52 -15.81 18.23 12.11
N THR A 53 -17.01 18.24 11.55
CA THR A 53 -17.29 17.60 10.27
C THR A 53 -17.05 18.60 9.15
N ILE A 54 -16.07 18.33 8.29
CA ILE A 54 -15.84 19.10 7.07
C ILE A 54 -16.52 18.35 5.93
N PRO A 55 -17.55 18.92 5.28
CA PRO A 55 -18.15 18.29 4.11
C PRO A 55 -17.12 18.24 2.99
N VAL A 56 -16.93 17.06 2.41
CA VAL A 56 -16.01 16.81 1.30
C VAL A 56 -16.78 16.06 0.24
N ASP A 57 -16.73 16.57 -0.99
CA ASP A 57 -17.29 15.87 -2.15
C ASP A 57 -16.37 14.73 -2.57
N VAL A 58 -16.92 13.71 -3.21
CA VAL A 58 -16.13 12.60 -3.76
C VAL A 58 -16.46 12.46 -5.23
N SER A 59 -15.42 12.36 -6.06
CA SER A 59 -15.60 12.15 -7.49
C SER A 59 -16.37 10.84 -7.75
N LEU A 60 -17.40 10.92 -8.60
CA LEU A 60 -18.26 9.77 -8.90
C LEU A 60 -17.49 8.59 -9.49
N LYS A 61 -16.42 8.86 -10.24
CA LYS A 61 -15.55 7.85 -10.85
C LYS A 61 -14.82 7.04 -9.78
N LEU A 62 -14.19 7.72 -8.82
CA LEU A 62 -13.49 7.08 -7.70
C LEU A 62 -14.46 6.26 -6.85
N LEU A 63 -15.61 6.86 -6.50
CA LEU A 63 -16.63 6.19 -5.69
C LEU A 63 -17.15 4.90 -6.34
N LYS A 64 -17.44 4.93 -7.64
CA LYS A 64 -17.90 3.74 -8.39
C LYS A 64 -16.84 2.65 -8.46
N ALA A 65 -15.59 3.01 -8.75
CA ALA A 65 -14.48 2.05 -8.82
C ALA A 65 -14.26 1.35 -7.47
N GLU A 66 -14.23 2.13 -6.39
CA GLU A 66 -14.01 1.61 -5.04
C GLU A 66 -15.21 0.78 -4.55
N ALA A 67 -16.45 1.14 -4.90
CA ALA A 67 -17.63 0.34 -4.61
C ALA A 67 -17.60 -1.02 -5.34
N GLN A 68 -17.16 -1.07 -6.60
CA GLN A 68 -17.01 -2.32 -7.35
C GLN A 68 -15.96 -3.24 -6.71
N LYS A 69 -14.78 -2.69 -6.37
CA LYS A 69 -13.72 -3.43 -5.68
C LYS A 69 -14.20 -3.98 -4.34
N ASN A 70 -14.82 -3.13 -3.53
CA ASN A 70 -15.35 -3.53 -2.23
C ASN A 70 -16.49 -4.55 -2.32
N ASN A 71 -17.33 -4.51 -3.35
CA ASN A 71 -18.38 -5.51 -3.53
C ASN A 71 -17.85 -6.88 -4.00
N SER A 72 -16.65 -6.93 -4.57
CA SER A 72 -16.00 -8.20 -4.94
C SER A 72 -15.43 -8.98 -3.74
N LEU A 73 -15.29 -8.33 -2.58
CA LEU A 73 -14.75 -8.93 -1.35
C LEU A 73 -15.84 -9.01 -0.26
N PRO A 74 -15.90 -10.10 0.52
CA PRO A 74 -16.79 -10.17 1.68
C PRO A 74 -16.44 -9.06 2.69
N PRO A 75 -17.42 -8.52 3.41
CA PRO A 75 -17.15 -7.56 4.49
C PRO A 75 -16.30 -8.22 5.58
N ASP A 76 -15.14 -7.64 5.87
CA ASP A 76 -14.25 -8.07 6.97
C ASP A 76 -14.52 -7.20 8.21
N PRO A 77 -15.01 -7.78 9.33
CA PRO A 77 -15.28 -7.02 10.55
C PRO A 77 -14.01 -6.46 11.21
N LYS A 78 -12.81 -6.96 10.85
CA LYS A 78 -11.53 -6.49 11.41
C LYS A 78 -10.83 -5.45 10.54
N ARG A 79 -11.21 -5.31 9.27
CA ARG A 79 -10.55 -4.40 8.33
C ARG A 79 -11.56 -3.45 7.71
N PRO A 80 -11.56 -2.16 8.10
CA PRO A 80 -12.42 -1.18 7.47
C PRO A 80 -12.04 -1.03 5.99
N ARG A 81 -13.05 -0.81 5.15
CA ARG A 81 -12.86 -0.50 3.73
C ARG A 81 -12.37 0.94 3.63
N VAL A 82 -11.17 1.13 3.07
CA VAL A 82 -10.52 2.44 2.94
C VAL A 82 -10.54 2.88 1.48
N MET A 83 -10.82 4.16 1.25
CA MET A 83 -10.72 4.77 -0.06
C MET A 83 -9.45 5.61 -0.12
N HIS A 84 -8.64 5.39 -1.14
CA HIS A 84 -7.44 6.19 -1.40
C HIS A 84 -7.75 7.20 -2.50
N GLY A 85 -7.33 8.45 -2.32
CA GLY A 85 -7.53 9.52 -3.28
C GLY A 85 -6.73 10.75 -2.89
N VAL A 86 -6.73 11.74 -3.78
CA VAL A 86 -6.11 13.05 -3.56
C VAL A 86 -7.20 14.04 -3.17
N LEU A 87 -7.05 14.67 -2.01
CA LEU A 87 -7.93 15.75 -1.58
C LEU A 87 -7.50 17.04 -2.29
N VAL A 88 -8.33 17.52 -3.21
CA VAL A 88 -8.13 18.78 -3.91
C VAL A 88 -8.98 19.85 -3.24
N MET A 89 -8.33 20.93 -2.81
CA MET A 89 -8.99 22.10 -2.23
C MET A 89 -8.82 23.27 -3.19
N LYS A 90 -9.91 23.66 -3.87
CA LYS A 90 -9.91 24.71 -4.89
C LYS A 90 -11.23 25.46 -4.86
N ASP A 91 -11.17 26.78 -5.04
CA ASP A 91 -12.35 27.66 -5.11
C ASP A 91 -13.33 27.47 -3.93
N ASN A 92 -12.77 27.29 -2.72
CA ASN A 92 -13.53 27.05 -1.48
C ASN A 92 -14.36 25.75 -1.48
N SER A 93 -14.07 24.84 -2.42
CA SER A 93 -14.59 23.47 -2.48
C SER A 93 -13.51 22.47 -2.12
N MET A 94 -13.90 21.37 -1.48
CA MET A 94 -13.02 20.25 -1.15
C MET A 94 -13.57 19.00 -1.81
N CYS A 95 -12.79 18.39 -2.70
CA CYS A 95 -13.20 17.20 -3.43
C CYS A 95 -12.10 16.14 -3.41
N LEU A 96 -12.48 14.92 -3.02
CA LEU A 96 -11.64 13.74 -3.09
C LEU A 96 -11.74 13.14 -4.49
N MET A 97 -10.63 13.08 -5.19
CA MET A 97 -10.56 12.62 -6.58
C MET A 97 -9.40 11.63 -6.78
N ASP A 98 -9.45 10.93 -7.91
CA ASP A 98 -8.35 10.08 -8.34
C ASP A 98 -7.11 10.92 -8.65
N VAL A 99 -5.91 10.32 -8.54
CA VAL A 99 -4.63 11.01 -8.77
C VAL A 99 -4.59 11.65 -10.15
N ASP A 100 -5.10 10.98 -11.18
CA ASP A 100 -5.02 11.50 -12.55
C ASP A 100 -5.95 12.69 -12.76
N ASP A 101 -7.12 12.69 -12.11
CA ASP A 101 -8.07 13.79 -12.20
C ASP A 101 -7.61 14.98 -11.34
N ALA A 102 -6.98 14.72 -10.18
CA ALA A 102 -6.34 15.74 -9.37
C ALA A 102 -5.16 16.42 -10.09
N CYS A 103 -4.32 15.65 -10.80
CA CYS A 103 -3.24 16.20 -11.62
C CYS A 103 -3.78 17.12 -12.73
N LYS A 104 -4.86 16.72 -13.41
CA LYS A 104 -5.53 17.55 -14.42
C LYS A 104 -6.08 18.84 -13.82
N GLU A 105 -6.76 18.75 -12.68
CA GLU A 105 -7.37 19.90 -11.99
C GLU A 105 -6.31 20.90 -11.51
N ALA A 106 -5.14 20.39 -11.09
CA ALA A 106 -3.98 21.19 -10.71
C ALA A 106 -3.20 21.74 -11.90
N GLY A 107 -3.48 21.28 -13.14
CA GLY A 107 -2.71 21.64 -14.34
C GLY A 107 -1.28 21.09 -14.31
N ILE A 108 -1.04 20.01 -13.56
CA ILE A 108 0.28 19.41 -13.38
C ILE A 108 0.34 18.12 -14.19
N ASN A 109 1.43 17.94 -14.94
CA ASN A 109 1.73 16.66 -15.56
C ASN A 109 2.22 15.69 -14.49
N ARG A 110 1.51 14.57 -14.36
CA ARG A 110 1.90 13.47 -13.49
C ARG A 110 3.30 12.98 -13.87
N HIS A 111 4.24 13.09 -12.95
CA HIS A 111 5.57 12.53 -13.13
C HIS A 111 5.58 11.07 -12.68
N LEU A 112 5.71 10.15 -13.63
CA LEU A 112 5.89 8.73 -13.36
C LEU A 112 7.38 8.44 -13.25
N VAL A 113 7.82 8.07 -12.05
CA VAL A 113 9.18 7.59 -11.80
C VAL A 113 9.19 6.09 -12.07
N ARG A 114 10.07 5.69 -12.98
CA ARG A 114 10.31 4.28 -13.30
C ARG A 114 11.68 3.88 -12.77
N PHE A 115 11.70 2.90 -11.89
CA PHE A 115 12.93 2.30 -11.40
C PHE A 115 13.35 1.18 -12.35
N THR A 116 14.66 1.05 -12.57
CA THR A 116 15.22 -0.04 -13.37
C THR A 116 16.46 -0.55 -12.65
N SER A 117 16.44 -1.83 -12.29
CA SER A 117 17.58 -2.51 -11.69
C SER A 117 18.07 -3.59 -12.64
N THR A 118 19.39 -3.68 -12.78
CA THR A 118 20.04 -4.73 -13.58
C THR A 118 20.59 -5.79 -12.64
N LEU A 119 20.20 -7.05 -12.87
CA LEU A 119 20.75 -8.22 -12.22
C LEU A 119 21.61 -9.00 -13.21
N ARG A 120 22.75 -9.51 -12.76
CA ARG A 120 23.58 -10.43 -13.54
C ARG A 120 23.30 -11.85 -13.09
N MET A 121 23.06 -12.75 -14.04
CA MET A 121 22.77 -14.16 -13.78
C MET A 121 23.63 -15.03 -14.69
N GLU A 122 24.22 -16.07 -14.09
CA GLU A 122 24.97 -17.11 -14.79
C GLU A 122 24.03 -18.31 -14.99
N ASP A 123 23.43 -18.42 -16.17
CA ASP A 123 22.57 -19.56 -16.52
C ASP A 123 22.95 -20.06 -17.90
N PRO A 124 23.39 -21.33 -18.07
CA PRO A 124 23.72 -21.88 -19.38
C PRO A 124 22.49 -22.00 -20.29
N GLY A 125 22.64 -21.63 -21.56
CA GLY A 125 21.61 -21.77 -22.59
C GLY A 125 21.00 -20.43 -23.07
N PRO A 126 19.99 -20.46 -23.94
CA PRO A 126 19.42 -19.24 -24.54
C PRO A 126 18.65 -18.40 -23.50
N ALA A 127 18.64 -17.07 -23.69
CA ALA A 127 17.90 -16.12 -22.84
C ALA A 127 16.40 -16.48 -22.70
N SER A 128 15.80 -17.05 -23.74
CA SER A 128 14.39 -17.51 -23.72
C SER A 128 14.13 -18.56 -22.64
N LYS A 129 15.04 -19.52 -22.45
CA LYS A 129 14.88 -20.56 -21.41
C LYS A 129 14.98 -19.96 -20.01
N THR A 130 15.87 -18.99 -19.83
CA THR A 130 15.99 -18.27 -18.56
C THR A 130 14.73 -17.45 -18.28
N ALA A 131 14.19 -16.75 -19.27
CA ALA A 131 12.91 -16.02 -19.15
C ALA A 131 11.76 -16.98 -18.77
N GLU A 132 11.68 -18.17 -19.36
CA GLU A 132 10.68 -19.19 -18.99
C GLU A 132 10.84 -19.69 -17.55
N LYS A 133 12.08 -19.95 -17.08
CA LYS A 133 12.35 -20.31 -15.68
C LYS A 133 11.90 -19.21 -14.72
N LEU A 134 12.24 -17.95 -15.03
CA LEU A 134 11.82 -16.80 -14.23
C LEU A 134 10.30 -16.64 -14.21
N LEU A 135 9.65 -16.85 -15.36
CA LEU A 135 8.19 -16.81 -15.46
C LEU A 135 7.53 -17.84 -14.54
N GLN A 136 8.03 -19.08 -14.53
CA GLN A 136 7.51 -20.13 -13.65
C GLN A 136 7.71 -19.81 -12.18
N LEU A 137 8.86 -19.23 -11.81
CA LEU A 137 9.15 -18.82 -10.44
C LEU A 137 8.19 -17.72 -9.98
N ILE A 138 8.02 -16.68 -10.80
CA ILE A 138 7.10 -15.55 -10.53
C ILE A 138 5.67 -16.08 -10.39
N LYS A 139 5.18 -16.92 -11.32
CA LYS A 139 3.83 -17.52 -11.24
C LYS A 139 3.61 -18.39 -10.01
N THR A 140 4.64 -19.11 -9.57
CA THR A 140 4.55 -19.99 -8.39
C THR A 140 4.38 -19.20 -7.10
N ARG A 141 4.98 -18.00 -7.03
CA ARG A 141 4.99 -17.14 -5.85
C ARG A 141 3.86 -16.12 -5.86
N LEU A 142 3.46 -15.64 -7.04
CA LEU A 142 2.40 -14.65 -7.26
C LEU A 142 1.16 -15.33 -7.88
N LYS A 143 0.51 -16.22 -7.14
CA LYS A 143 -0.63 -17.02 -7.64
C LYS A 143 -1.89 -16.20 -7.94
N ASP A 144 -2.05 -15.08 -7.26
CA ASP A 144 -3.22 -14.20 -7.39
C ASP A 144 -3.00 -13.06 -8.41
N TRP A 145 -1.83 -13.01 -9.04
CA TRP A 145 -1.47 -11.95 -9.98
C TRP A 145 -1.48 -12.44 -11.42
N HIS A 146 -1.86 -11.54 -12.33
CA HIS A 146 -1.87 -11.82 -13.76
C HIS A 146 -0.48 -11.62 -14.36
N VAL A 147 0.22 -12.72 -14.63
CA VAL A 147 1.58 -12.72 -15.20
C VAL A 147 1.55 -13.06 -16.68
N GLN A 148 1.98 -12.13 -17.54
CA GLN A 148 2.04 -12.30 -18.99
C GLN A 148 3.48 -12.37 -19.50
N LEU A 149 3.72 -13.18 -20.52
CA LEU A 149 4.99 -13.22 -21.25
C LEU A 149 4.75 -12.69 -22.67
N THR A 150 5.47 -11.64 -23.06
CA THR A 150 5.37 -11.03 -24.39
C THR A 150 6.77 -10.76 -24.92
N GLU A 151 7.11 -11.34 -26.07
CA GLU A 151 8.41 -11.14 -26.75
C GLU A 151 9.65 -11.34 -25.84
N GLY A 152 9.60 -12.34 -24.94
CA GLY A 152 10.70 -12.63 -24.01
C GLY A 152 10.79 -11.71 -22.79
N SER A 153 9.82 -10.82 -22.61
CA SER A 153 9.67 -9.98 -21.42
C SER A 153 8.47 -10.45 -20.59
N ILE A 154 8.66 -10.57 -19.27
CA ILE A 154 7.62 -10.94 -18.31
C ILE A 154 7.02 -9.64 -17.76
N SER A 155 5.69 -9.53 -17.77
CA SER A 155 4.97 -8.39 -17.21
C SER A 155 4.03 -8.83 -16.08
N VAL A 156 4.04 -8.06 -14.99
CA VAL A 156 3.15 -8.19 -13.83
C VAL A 156 2.78 -6.78 -13.40
N GLU A 157 1.54 -6.35 -13.64
CA GLU A 157 1.12 -4.94 -13.47
C GLU A 157 2.09 -3.97 -14.17
N SER A 158 2.66 -2.98 -13.47
CA SER A 158 3.68 -2.09 -14.03
C SER A 158 5.10 -2.70 -14.07
N VAL A 159 5.31 -3.86 -13.43
CA VAL A 159 6.62 -4.52 -13.36
C VAL A 159 6.92 -5.26 -14.66
N LEU A 160 8.04 -4.93 -15.28
CA LEU A 160 8.57 -5.55 -16.48
C LEU A 160 9.93 -6.20 -16.17
N VAL A 161 10.06 -7.48 -16.48
CA VAL A 161 11.31 -8.23 -16.39
C VAL A 161 11.76 -8.62 -17.80
N LYS A 162 12.90 -8.11 -18.25
CA LYS A 162 13.49 -8.41 -19.55
C LYS A 162 14.82 -9.14 -19.37
N VAL A 163 15.01 -10.23 -20.09
CA VAL A 163 16.27 -10.99 -20.08
C VAL A 163 17.02 -10.75 -21.38
N GLU A 164 18.25 -10.26 -21.29
CA GLU A 164 19.16 -10.11 -22.44
C GLU A 164 20.48 -10.83 -22.14
N GLY A 165 21.02 -11.53 -23.14
CA GLY A 165 22.33 -12.18 -23.04
C GLY A 165 22.58 -13.19 -24.15
N SER A 166 23.86 -13.38 -24.49
CA SER A 166 24.31 -14.42 -25.42
C SER A 166 24.46 -15.77 -24.73
N GLU A 167 24.72 -16.83 -25.51
CA GLU A 167 24.74 -18.21 -25.04
C GLU A 167 25.91 -18.57 -24.09
N GLU A 168 26.91 -17.70 -23.97
CA GLU A 168 28.17 -17.98 -23.26
C GLU A 168 28.34 -17.09 -22.01
N GLU A 169 27.72 -17.50 -20.90
CA GLU A 169 28.17 -17.24 -19.51
C GLU A 169 27.47 -16.16 -18.68
N GLN A 170 27.13 -14.96 -19.19
CA GLN A 170 26.40 -13.96 -18.36
C GLN A 170 25.19 -13.33 -19.05
N LYS A 171 24.05 -13.37 -18.35
CA LYS A 171 22.79 -12.73 -18.76
C LYS A 171 22.48 -11.54 -17.86
N ASN A 172 22.03 -10.46 -18.48
CA ASN A 172 21.50 -9.29 -17.79
C ASN A 172 19.97 -9.42 -17.71
N VAL A 173 19.45 -9.42 -16.50
CA VAL A 173 18.01 -9.37 -16.21
C VAL A 173 17.67 -7.97 -15.74
N TYR A 174 16.92 -7.25 -16.55
CA TYR A 174 16.42 -5.93 -16.21
C TYR A 174 15.06 -6.08 -15.55
N VAL A 175 14.94 -5.58 -14.33
CA VAL A 175 13.68 -5.51 -13.59
C VAL A 175 13.32 -4.03 -13.50
N SER A 176 12.16 -3.66 -14.05
CA SER A 176 11.76 -2.26 -14.16
C SER A 176 10.30 -2.09 -13.77
N TRP A 177 10.00 -1.13 -12.90
CA TRP A 177 8.66 -0.91 -12.35
C TRP A 177 8.39 0.57 -12.10
N ASP A 178 7.11 0.94 -12.04
CA ASP A 178 6.71 2.29 -11.68
C ASP A 178 6.64 2.46 -10.16
N ASN A 179 6.88 3.67 -9.66
CA ASN A 179 6.83 4.02 -8.23
C ASN A 179 5.56 3.54 -7.49
N GLN A 180 4.42 3.42 -8.16
CA GLN A 180 3.20 2.94 -7.51
C GLN A 180 3.28 1.48 -7.07
N ASP A 181 4.08 0.67 -7.76
CA ASP A 181 4.26 -0.74 -7.49
C ASP A 181 5.65 -1.02 -6.89
N GLU A 182 6.22 -0.06 -6.15
CA GLU A 182 7.54 -0.19 -5.52
C GLU A 182 7.66 -1.45 -4.66
N GLU A 183 6.63 -1.77 -3.85
CA GLU A 183 6.62 -2.98 -3.02
C GLU A 183 6.67 -4.26 -3.86
N LEU A 184 5.89 -4.30 -4.94
CA LEU A 184 5.84 -5.44 -5.86
C LEU A 184 7.15 -5.58 -6.65
N GLY A 185 7.66 -4.46 -7.18
CA GLY A 185 8.93 -4.39 -7.90
C GLY A 185 10.11 -4.81 -7.04
N SER A 186 10.20 -4.29 -5.82
CA SER A 186 11.21 -4.67 -4.83
C SER A 186 11.08 -6.14 -4.40
N TYR A 187 9.87 -6.67 -4.26
CA TYR A 187 9.65 -8.09 -3.97
C TYR A 187 10.14 -8.99 -5.10
N ILE A 188 9.75 -8.69 -6.35
CA ILE A 188 10.19 -9.44 -7.54
C ILE A 188 11.71 -9.35 -7.69
N LEU A 189 12.30 -8.16 -7.53
CA LEU A 189 13.74 -7.97 -7.56
C LEU A 189 14.45 -8.82 -6.48
N GLY A 190 13.94 -8.81 -5.24
CA GLY A 190 14.49 -9.60 -4.15
C GLY A 190 14.43 -11.10 -4.44
N LEU A 191 13.31 -11.58 -4.97
CA LEU A 191 13.11 -12.95 -5.39
C LEU A 191 14.07 -13.36 -6.51
N LEU A 192 14.31 -12.49 -7.49
CA LEU A 192 15.26 -12.75 -8.58
C LEU A 192 16.72 -12.73 -8.10
N LYS A 193 17.06 -11.87 -7.13
CA LYS A 193 18.40 -11.87 -6.50
C LYS A 193 18.73 -13.19 -5.81
N THR A 194 17.75 -13.87 -5.22
CA THR A 194 17.99 -15.19 -4.58
C THR A 194 18.38 -16.29 -5.56
N MET A 195 18.16 -16.10 -6.86
CA MET A 195 18.54 -17.04 -7.92
C MET A 195 19.89 -16.72 -8.59
N GLY A 196 20.44 -15.53 -8.34
CA GLY A 196 21.72 -15.08 -8.92
C GLY A 196 22.96 -15.55 -8.15
N HIS A 197 22.79 -16.47 -7.20
CA HIS A 197 23.83 -17.09 -6.39
C HIS A 197 23.78 -18.61 -6.53
#